data_AF-A0A7U9X393-F1
#
_entry.id   AF-A0A7U9X393-F1
#
_cell.length_a   1.000
_cell.length_b   1.000
_cell.length_c   1.000
_cell.angle_alpha   90.00
_cell.angle_beta   90.00
_cell.angle_gamma   90.00
#
_symmetry.space_group_name_H-M   'P 1'
#
loop_
_entity.id
_entity.type
_entity.pdbx_description
1 polymer ?
#
loop_
_entity_poly.entity_id
_entity_poly.type
_entity_poly.pdbx_seq_one_letter_code
_entity_poly.pdbx_strand_id
1 'polypeptide(L)'
;MIQAYVLLGTLGVHSVEDIREKKISVTITLFSGIVGIILHLLFQNQSIYAMLAGMLPGIGIFILGRLTKGKIGMGDGLVFMLTGLYLGLEDNCMLMALSFLLAGIFAFFWVTIRHGKKNEKIPLIPFLFAGYSLMMWI
;
A
#
# COMPACT_ATOMS: atom_id res chain seq x y z
N MET A 1 -16.54 -6.16 -5.86
CA MET A 1 -16.05 -7.57 -5.85
C MET A 1 -14.83 -7.78 -6.74
N ILE A 2 -14.90 -7.62 -8.06
CA ILE A 2 -13.76 -7.91 -8.98
C ILE A 2 -12.52 -7.04 -8.68
N GLN A 3 -12.71 -5.73 -8.51
CA GLN A 3 -11.63 -4.79 -8.18
C GLN A 3 -10.86 -5.18 -6.90
N ALA A 4 -11.56 -5.73 -5.90
CA ALA A 4 -10.96 -6.13 -4.64
C ALA A 4 -9.99 -7.31 -4.81
N TYR A 5 -10.38 -8.33 -5.58
CA TYR A 5 -9.49 -9.46 -5.87
C TYR A 5 -8.29 -9.06 -6.74
N VAL A 6 -8.47 -8.13 -7.68
CA VAL A 6 -7.36 -7.57 -8.47
C VAL A 6 -6.39 -6.85 -7.54
N LEU A 7 -6.89 -5.97 -6.67
CA LEU A 7 -6.07 -5.25 -5.71
C LEU A 7 -5.33 -6.23 -4.78
N LEU A 8 -6.03 -7.21 -4.21
CA LEU A 8 -5.44 -8.24 -3.34
C LEU A 8 -4.32 -9.00 -4.05
N GLY A 9 -4.54 -9.43 -5.29
CA GLY A 9 -3.51 -10.09 -6.10
C GLY A 9 -2.28 -9.20 -6.32
N THR A 10 -2.50 -7.92 -6.65
CA THR A 10 -1.40 -6.97 -6.89
C THR A 10 -0.61 -6.65 -5.62
N LEU A 11 -1.28 -6.52 -4.48
CA LEU A 11 -0.66 -6.37 -3.18
C LEU A 11 0.13 -7.62 -2.78
N GLY A 12 -0.37 -8.81 -3.10
CA GLY A 12 0.36 -10.07 -2.89
C GLY A 12 1.67 -10.11 -3.67
N VAL A 13 1.64 -9.71 -4.95
CA VAL A 13 2.87 -9.62 -5.77
C VAL A 13 3.84 -8.59 -5.20
N HIS A 14 3.36 -7.37 -4.91
CA HIS A 14 4.21 -6.31 -4.34
C HIS A 14 4.74 -6.68 -2.95
N SER A 15 4.00 -7.44 -2.15
CA SER A 15 4.46 -7.97 -0.85
C SER A 15 5.68 -8.89 -1.03
N VAL A 16 5.65 -9.77 -2.03
CA VAL A 16 6.78 -10.63 -2.37
C VAL A 16 7.98 -9.83 -2.88
N GLU A 17 7.74 -8.82 -3.74
CA GLU A 17 8.79 -7.91 -4.22
C GLU A 17 9.45 -7.12 -3.08
N ASP A 18 8.65 -6.60 -2.15
CA ASP A 18 9.12 -5.81 -1.01
C ASP A 18 9.97 -6.64 -0.05
N ILE A 19 9.57 -7.89 0.21
CA ILE A 19 10.34 -8.83 1.05
C ILE A 19 11.66 -9.22 0.38
N ARG A 20 11.63 -9.58 -0.92
CA ARG A 20 12.79 -10.21 -1.59
C ARG A 20 13.76 -9.18 -2.16
N GLU A 21 13.25 -8.11 -2.76
CA GLU A 21 14.05 -7.16 -3.54
C GLU A 21 14.14 -5.79 -2.88
N LYS A 22 13.30 -5.50 -1.86
CA LYS A 22 13.18 -4.18 -1.22
C LYS A 22 12.97 -3.05 -2.24
N LYS A 23 12.30 -3.39 -3.34
CA LYS A 23 12.01 -2.53 -4.49
C LYS A 23 10.61 -2.86 -4.99
N ILE A 24 9.92 -1.83 -5.48
CA ILE A 24 8.57 -1.96 -6.03
C ILE A 24 8.65 -1.81 -7.54
N SER A 25 8.07 -2.75 -8.28
CA SER A 25 8.02 -2.69 -9.73
C SER A 25 6.96 -1.68 -10.19
N VAL A 26 7.44 -0.51 -10.64
CA VAL A 26 6.58 0.56 -11.17
C VAL A 26 5.72 0.05 -12.33
N THR A 27 6.24 -0.87 -13.14
CA THR A 27 5.50 -1.46 -14.27
C THR A 27 4.25 -2.20 -13.81
N ILE A 28 4.36 -3.01 -12.74
CA ILE A 28 3.22 -3.75 -12.18
C ILE A 28 2.21 -2.78 -11.57
N THR A 29 2.69 -1.77 -10.84
CA THR A 29 1.83 -0.74 -10.24
C THR A 29 1.04 0.03 -11.32
N LEU A 30 1.69 0.43 -12.42
CA LEU A 30 1.04 1.13 -13.52
C LEU A 30 0.03 0.24 -14.24
N PHE A 31 0.40 -1.01 -14.55
CA PHE A 31 -0.52 -1.96 -15.19
C PHE A 31 -1.76 -2.20 -14.33
N SER A 32 -1.56 -2.42 -13.03
CA SER A 32 -2.66 -2.53 -12.06
C SER A 32 -3.52 -1.28 -12.07
N GLY A 33 -2.93 -0.09 -11.98
CA GLY A 33 -3.67 1.17 -12.01
C GLY A 33 -4.55 1.34 -13.24
N ILE A 34 -4.04 0.99 -14.43
CA ILE A 34 -4.81 1.02 -15.68
C ILE A 34 -5.99 0.04 -15.62
N VAL A 35 -5.76 -1.20 -15.18
CA VAL A 35 -6.83 -2.20 -15.01
C VAL A 35 -7.88 -1.71 -14.01
N GLY A 36 -7.45 -1.10 -12.91
CA GLY A 36 -8.31 -0.49 -11.89
C GLY A 36 -9.23 0.56 -12.48
N ILE A 37 -8.68 1.52 -13.25
CA ILE A 37 -9.45 2.57 -13.93
C ILE A 37 -10.44 1.97 -14.93
N ILE A 38 -10.03 1.00 -15.75
CA ILE A 38 -10.92 0.36 -16.74
C ILE A 38 -12.10 -0.32 -16.03
N LEU A 39 -11.81 -1.12 -15.00
CA LEU A 39 -12.87 -1.74 -14.19
C LEU A 39 -13.78 -0.69 -13.55
N HIS A 40 -13.20 0.44 -13.17
CA HIS A 40 -13.96 1.54 -12.59
C HIS A 40 -14.96 2.17 -13.55
N LEU A 41 -14.54 2.36 -14.80
CA LEU A 41 -15.41 2.89 -15.85
C LEU A 41 -16.52 1.91 -16.22
N LEU A 42 -16.25 0.61 -16.17
CA LEU A 42 -17.22 -0.44 -16.51
C LEU A 42 -18.26 -0.68 -15.41
N PHE A 43 -17.85 -0.63 -14.14
CA PHE A 43 -18.69 -1.00 -13.00
C PHE A 43 -19.13 0.19 -12.13
N GLN A 44 -18.65 1.41 -12.42
CA GLN A 44 -18.98 2.67 -11.72
C GLN A 44 -18.94 2.57 -10.19
N ASN A 45 -17.95 1.89 -9.65
CA ASN A 45 -17.95 1.44 -8.26
C ASN A 45 -17.62 2.57 -7.24
N GLN A 46 -17.05 3.70 -7.69
CA GLN A 46 -16.71 4.91 -6.90
C GLN A 46 -16.82 6.16 -7.78
N SER A 47 -16.85 7.34 -7.17
CA SER A 47 -16.70 8.58 -7.93
C SER A 47 -15.24 8.83 -8.32
N ILE A 48 -15.02 9.50 -9.45
CA ILE A 48 -13.67 9.95 -9.87
C ILE A 48 -13.04 10.84 -8.78
N TYR A 49 -13.85 11.66 -8.11
CA TYR A 49 -13.39 12.50 -6.99
C TYR A 49 -12.87 11.66 -5.83
N ALA A 50 -13.56 10.58 -5.46
CA ALA A 50 -13.11 9.67 -4.41
C ALA A 50 -11.79 8.98 -4.77
N MET A 51 -11.61 8.56 -6.03
CA MET A 51 -10.36 7.97 -6.51
C MET A 51 -9.19 8.96 -6.41
N LEU A 52 -9.38 10.19 -6.91
CA LEU A 52 -8.34 11.22 -6.89
C LEU A 52 -7.99 11.63 -5.46
N ALA A 53 -9.01 11.79 -4.60
CA ALA A 53 -8.80 12.04 -3.18
C ALA A 53 -8.07 10.86 -2.51
N GLY A 54 -8.41 9.62 -2.89
CA GLY A 54 -7.77 8.39 -2.42
C GLY A 54 -6.28 8.33 -2.68
N MET A 55 -5.78 8.95 -3.74
CA MET A 55 -4.34 9.00 -4.04
C MET A 55 -3.56 9.95 -3.12
N LEU A 56 -4.22 10.92 -2.47
CA LEU A 56 -3.56 11.96 -1.67
C LEU A 56 -2.67 11.42 -0.55
N PRO A 57 -3.08 10.43 0.27
CA PRO A 57 -2.23 9.84 1.29
C PRO A 57 -0.92 9.26 0.71
N GLY A 58 -1.02 8.55 -0.41
CA GLY A 58 0.15 7.99 -1.11
C GLY A 58 1.07 9.06 -1.70
N ILE A 59 0.50 10.12 -2.28
CA ILE A 59 1.26 11.30 -2.74
C ILE A 59 2.02 11.92 -1.56
N GLY A 60 1.37 12.05 -0.40
CA GLY A 60 2.01 12.54 0.83
C GLY A 60 3.25 11.73 1.21
N ILE A 61 3.13 10.40 1.26
CA ILE A 61 4.27 9.51 1.54
C ILE A 61 5.35 9.63 0.48
N PHE A 62 4.99 9.72 -0.81
CA PHE A 62 5.95 9.86 -1.90
C PHE A 62 6.76 11.16 -1.80
N ILE A 63 6.09 12.29 -1.51
CA ILE A 63 6.72 13.58 -1.29
C ILE A 63 7.65 13.51 -0.07
N LEU A 64 7.20 12.94 1.04
CA LEU A 64 8.03 12.72 2.23
C LEU A 64 9.23 11.83 1.93
N GLY A 65 9.08 10.80 1.09
CA GLY A 65 10.17 9.98 0.55
C GLY A 65 11.22 10.83 -0.15
N ARG A 66 10.79 11.78 -1.00
CA ARG A 66 11.69 12.69 -1.73
C ARG A 66 12.39 13.67 -0.79
N LEU A 67 11.67 14.29 0.13
CA LEU A 67 12.22 15.24 1.09
C LEU A 67 13.23 14.58 2.04
N THR A 68 12.99 13.32 2.41
CA THR A 68 13.88 12.56 3.31
C THR A 68 15.01 11.83 2.57
N LYS A 69 15.26 12.14 1.29
CA LYS A 69 16.29 11.49 0.45
C LYS A 69 16.15 9.96 0.40
N GLY A 70 14.93 9.44 0.39
CA GLY A 70 14.64 7.99 0.29
C GLY A 70 14.73 7.23 1.61
N LYS A 71 14.79 7.92 2.76
CA LYS A 71 14.65 7.27 4.07
C LYS A 71 13.24 6.68 4.22
N ILE A 72 12.21 7.45 3.86
CA ILE A 72 10.84 6.96 3.73
C ILE A 72 10.69 6.23 2.40
N GLY A 73 9.97 5.11 2.41
CA GLY A 73 9.77 4.25 1.24
C GLY A 73 8.98 4.96 0.15
N MET A 74 9.67 5.43 -0.89
CA MET A 74 9.01 5.99 -2.08
C MET A 74 8.13 4.94 -2.79
N GLY A 75 8.57 3.67 -2.76
CA GLY A 75 7.80 2.54 -3.28
C GLY A 75 6.46 2.36 -2.54
N ASP A 76 6.48 2.48 -1.22
CA ASP A 76 5.27 2.41 -0.39
C ASP A 76 4.27 3.50 -0.79
N GLY A 77 4.75 4.72 -1.05
CA GLY A 77 3.92 5.82 -1.55
C GLY A 77 3.24 5.52 -2.89
N LEU A 78 3.93 4.85 -3.82
CA LEU A 78 3.34 4.38 -5.08
C LEU A 78 2.25 3.34 -4.86
N VAL A 79 2.46 2.40 -3.94
CA VAL A 79 1.44 1.39 -3.63
C VAL A 79 0.25 2.01 -2.91
N PHE A 80 0.45 3.00 -2.04
CA PHE A 80 -0.65 3.74 -1.41
C PHE A 80 -1.43 4.62 -2.39
N MET A 81 -0.78 5.15 -3.44
CA MET A 81 -1.48 5.81 -4.54
C MET A 81 -2.34 4.80 -5.31
N LEU A 82 -1.81 3.60 -5.57
CA LEU A 82 -2.54 2.53 -6.23
C LEU A 82 -3.74 2.07 -5.39
N THR A 83 -3.57 1.77 -4.10
CA THR A 83 -4.68 1.36 -3.23
C THR A 83 -5.72 2.46 -3.09
N GLY A 84 -5.28 3.72 -3.03
CA GLY A 84 -6.14 4.90 -3.06
C GLY A 84 -7.02 5.01 -4.30
N LEU A 85 -6.48 4.65 -5.46
CA LEU A 85 -7.24 4.61 -6.72
C LEU A 85 -8.39 3.60 -6.65
N TYR A 86 -8.19 2.48 -5.97
CA TYR A 86 -9.18 1.41 -5.86
C TYR A 86 -10.20 1.62 -4.72
N LEU A 87 -9.74 2.17 -3.60
CA LEU A 87 -10.52 2.24 -2.35
C LEU A 87 -11.11 3.61 -2.08
N GLY A 88 -10.52 4.68 -2.62
CA GLY A 88 -10.86 6.05 -2.26
C GLY A 88 -10.18 6.51 -0.97
N LEU A 89 -10.52 7.72 -0.49
CA LEU A 89 -9.80 8.38 0.60
C LEU A 89 -9.97 7.70 1.95
N GLU A 90 -11.21 7.46 2.36
CA GLU A 90 -11.53 6.97 3.70
C GLU A 90 -10.93 5.59 3.96
N ASP A 91 -11.23 4.63 3.08
CA ASP A 91 -10.72 3.28 3.16
C ASP A 91 -9.20 3.21 3.00
N ASN A 92 -8.60 4.05 2.13
CA ASN A 92 -7.14 4.07 1.99
C ASN A 92 -6.44 4.65 3.23
N CYS A 93 -7.03 5.66 3.88
CA CYS A 93 -6.54 6.17 5.15
C CYS A 93 -6.63 5.11 6.27
N MET A 94 -7.74 4.38 6.33
CA MET A 94 -7.92 3.27 7.27
C MET A 94 -6.88 2.16 7.01
N LEU A 95 -6.71 1.77 5.75
CA LEU A 95 -5.71 0.79 5.34
C LEU A 95 -4.30 1.22 5.73
N MET A 96 -3.96 2.49 5.48
CA MET A 96 -2.67 3.06 5.85
C MET A 96 -2.43 3.00 7.35
N ALA A 97 -3.41 3.40 8.16
CA ALA A 97 -3.33 3.34 9.61
C ALA A 97 -3.14 1.90 10.11
N LEU A 98 -3.92 0.96 9.57
CA LEU A 98 -3.84 -0.46 9.94
C LEU A 98 -2.48 -1.06 9.56
N SER A 99 -1.97 -0.74 8.37
CA SER A 99 -0.67 -1.19 7.88
C SER A 99 0.47 -0.71 8.79
N PHE A 100 0.44 0.57 9.17
CA PHE A 100 1.43 1.13 10.08
C PHE A 100 1.32 0.57 11.49
N LEU A 101 0.11 0.33 11.99
CA LEU A 101 -0.11 -0.29 13.29
C LEU A 101 0.47 -1.72 13.31
N LEU A 102 0.17 -2.53 12.30
CA LEU A 102 0.70 -3.89 12.18
C LEU A 102 2.23 -3.90 12.05
N ALA A 103 2.79 -3.02 11.21
CA ALA A 103 4.23 -2.86 11.09
C ALA A 103 4.89 -2.40 12.39
N GLY A 104 4.22 -1.51 13.14
CA GLY A 104 4.67 -1.01 14.44
C GLY A 104 4.68 -2.09 15.52
N ILE A 105 3.63 -2.90 15.61
CA ILE A 105 3.56 -4.06 16.52
C ILE A 105 4.69 -5.06 16.19
N PHE A 106 4.87 -5.37 14.91
CA PHE A 106 5.93 -6.27 14.46
C PHE A 106 7.32 -5.71 14.80
N ALA A 107 7.56 -4.42 14.54
CA ALA A 107 8.80 -3.74 14.87
C ALA A 107 9.08 -3.77 16.38
N PHE A 108 8.06 -3.51 17.20
CA PHE A 108 8.16 -3.57 18.66
C PHE A 108 8.54 -4.97 19.15
N PHE A 109 7.87 -6.01 18.66
CA PHE A 109 8.17 -7.41 18.98
C PHE A 109 9.59 -7.80 18.54
N TRP A 110 10.00 -7.38 17.33
CA TRP A 110 11.33 -7.67 16.79
C TRP A 110 12.46 -7.03 17.60
N VAL A 111 12.29 -5.77 18.01
CA VAL A 111 13.30 -5.05 18.80
C VAL A 111 13.38 -5.59 20.23
N THR A 112 12.24 -5.89 20.86
CA THR A 112 12.18 -6.29 22.27
C THR A 112 12.61 -7.75 22.51
N ILE A 113 12.24 -8.67 21.62
CA ILE A 113 12.45 -10.12 21.85
C ILE A 113 13.66 -10.66 21.09
N ARG A 114 13.91 -10.15 19.88
CA ARG A 114 14.95 -10.70 18.99
C ARG A 114 16.25 -9.91 18.99
N HIS A 115 16.34 -8.81 19.75
CA HIS A 115 17.47 -7.86 19.71
C HIS A 115 17.85 -7.48 18.27
N GLY A 116 16.84 -7.34 17.39
CA GLY A 116 17.05 -7.02 15.99
C GLY A 116 17.81 -5.70 15.80
N LYS A 117 18.62 -5.62 14.74
CA LYS A 117 19.36 -4.39 14.43
C LYS A 117 18.37 -3.26 14.12
N LYS A 118 18.46 -2.15 14.87
CA LYS A 118 17.60 -0.95 14.74
C LYS A 118 17.60 -0.31 13.34
N ASN A 119 18.55 -0.66 12.47
CA ASN A 119 18.72 -0.09 11.13
C ASN A 119 18.17 -0.95 9.99
N GLU A 120 17.52 -2.06 10.30
CA GLU A 120 16.93 -2.90 9.27
C GLU A 120 15.61 -2.30 8.78
N LYS A 121 15.52 -1.94 7.49
CA LYS A 121 14.27 -1.50 6.87
C LYS A 121 13.26 -2.64 6.90
N ILE A 122 12.17 -2.45 7.62
CA ILE A 122 11.03 -3.37 7.66
C ILE A 122 10.19 -3.14 6.40
N PRO A 123 9.92 -4.18 5.59
CA PRO A 123 9.07 -4.08 4.41
C PRO A 123 7.63 -3.78 4.85
N LEU A 124 7.03 -2.69 4.36
CA LEU A 124 5.69 -2.25 4.78
C LEU A 124 4.58 -2.97 4.02
N ILE A 125 4.82 -3.36 2.77
CA ILE A 125 3.78 -3.91 1.89
C ILE A 125 3.18 -5.24 2.38
N PRO A 126 3.93 -6.16 3.01
CA PRO A 126 3.33 -7.34 3.62
C PRO A 126 2.28 -7.01 4.68
N PHE A 127 2.50 -5.96 5.47
CA PHE A 127 1.54 -5.47 6.46
C PHE A 127 0.35 -4.78 5.79
N LEU A 128 0.58 -4.13 4.65
CA LEU A 128 -0.47 -3.53 3.84
C LEU A 128 -1.38 -4.59 3.19
N PHE A 129 -0.80 -5.66 2.68
CA PHE A 129 -1.54 -6.82 2.20
C PHE A 129 -2.37 -7.47 3.32
N ALA A 130 -1.78 -7.65 4.51
CA ALA A 130 -2.48 -8.19 5.66
C ALA A 130 -3.62 -7.27 6.11
N GLY A 131 -3.38 -5.96 6.18
CA GLY A 131 -4.39 -4.97 6.52
C GLY A 131 -5.56 -4.97 5.54
N TYR A 132 -5.28 -5.04 4.24
CA TYR A 132 -6.32 -5.11 3.22
C TYR A 132 -7.14 -6.40 3.32
N SER A 133 -6.48 -7.53 3.57
CA SER A 133 -7.14 -8.82 3.79
C SER A 133 -8.08 -8.80 5.00
N LEU A 134 -7.69 -8.11 6.08
CA LEU A 134 -8.54 -7.92 7.26
C LEU A 134 -9.74 -7.03 6.95
N MET A 135 -9.55 -5.91 6.24
CA MET A 135 -10.64 -5.03 5.84
C MET A 135 -11.66 -5.73 4.94
N MET A 136 -11.23 -6.68 4.10
CA MET A 136 -12.15 -7.49 3.28
C MET A 136 -13.01 -8.46 4.09
N TRP A 137 -12.61 -8.79 5.31
CA TRP A 137 -13.28 -9.79 6.15
C TRP A 137 -14.24 -9.17 7.17
N ILE A 138 -14.11 -7.87 7.44
CA ILE A 138 -14.97 -7.07 8.33
C ILE A 138 -16.15 -6.53 7.53
#